data_AF-A0AAV6EDK3-F1
#
_entry.id   AF-A0AAV6EDK3-F1
#
_cell.length_a   1.000
_cell.length_b   1.000
_cell.length_c   1.000
_cell.angle_alpha   90.00
_cell.angle_beta   90.00
_cell.angle_gamma   90.00
#
_symmetry.space_group_name_H-M   'P 1'
#
loop_
_entity.id
_entity.type
_entity.pdbx_description
1 polymer ?
#
loop_
_entity_poly.entity_id
_entity_poly.type
_entity_poly.pdbx_seq_one_letter_code
_entity_poly.pdbx_strand_id
1 'polypeptide(L)'
;MKKYQIYTVLALILMTIGFTIPVIAYHGMGDKIKNGVNLPSYVYPVYNLYTKIQYKNHLMPEDVKYNLAKMIETRSEIGVPSLPIWYVSLEAPNYPKEAFPDGIPVYFHVDGYSGDVHEMNTINHYIGMYPMEHGGNVERAIAPYYLLVATIFMLLYLYYDGKGNSLLLIPTIIAPVLFMSAFVGWLYWYGHNMQEWGAFKIKPFMPTALGDGKVAQFTTHSYPTIGFWVMMAMSILCILAIFSKKKYLKDKDAA
;
A
#
# COMPACT_ATOMS: atom_id res chain seq x y z
N MET A 1 32.64 2.59 0.88
CA MET A 1 31.60 2.60 -0.20
C MET A 1 31.51 3.99 -0.79
N LYS A 2 31.32 4.11 -2.11
CA LYS A 2 31.11 5.40 -2.79
C LYS A 2 29.73 5.96 -2.42
N LYS A 3 29.56 7.30 -2.43
CA LYS A 3 28.31 7.96 -2.02
C LYS A 3 27.06 7.40 -2.74
N TYR A 4 27.12 7.19 -4.06
CA TYR A 4 26.00 6.61 -4.81
C TYR A 4 25.62 5.20 -4.33
N GLN A 5 26.62 4.39 -3.93
CA GLN A 5 26.37 3.04 -3.42
C GLN A 5 25.63 3.09 -2.08
N ILE A 6 26.01 4.04 -1.21
CA ILE A 6 25.33 4.25 0.08
C ILE A 6 23.86 4.60 -0.15
N TYR A 7 23.58 5.60 -0.99
CA TYR A 7 22.19 6.00 -1.26
C TYR A 7 21.35 4.87 -1.89
N THR A 8 21.90 4.15 -2.87
CA THR A 8 21.21 3.01 -3.49
C THR A 8 20.98 1.87 -2.51
N VAL A 9 21.95 1.53 -1.66
CA VAL A 9 21.80 0.46 -0.65
C VAL A 9 20.75 0.84 0.39
N LEU A 10 20.71 2.10 0.84
CA LEU A 10 19.66 2.57 1.76
C LEU A 10 18.27 2.46 1.12
N ALA A 11 18.11 2.88 -0.14
CA ALA A 11 16.84 2.74 -0.86
C ALA A 11 16.43 1.27 -1.02
N LEU A 12 17.40 0.40 -1.34
CA LEU A 12 17.19 -1.04 -1.47
C LEU A 12 16.74 -1.69 -0.15
N ILE A 13 17.35 -1.32 0.98
CA ILE A 13 16.95 -1.81 2.32
C ILE A 13 15.51 -1.38 2.63
N LEU A 14 15.19 -0.10 2.40
CA LEU A 14 13.83 0.43 2.61
C LEU A 14 12.79 -0.32 1.75
N MET A 15 13.09 -0.55 0.46
CA MET A 15 12.21 -1.29 -0.44
C MET A 15 12.03 -2.73 0.02
N THR A 16 13.13 -3.39 0.35
CA THR A 16 13.16 -4.81 0.70
C THR A 16 12.36 -5.09 1.95
N ILE A 17 12.59 -4.30 3.01
CA ILE A 17 11.89 -4.47 4.29
C ILE A 17 10.45 -3.96 4.17
N GLY A 18 10.23 -2.76 3.65
CA GLY A 18 8.90 -2.14 3.65
C GLY A 18 7.89 -2.79 2.69
N PHE A 19 8.38 -3.36 1.58
CA PHE A 19 7.51 -3.79 0.47
C PHE A 19 7.89 -5.17 -0.09
N THR A 20 9.12 -5.39 -0.55
CA THR A 20 9.44 -6.62 -1.32
C THR A 20 9.23 -7.90 -0.50
N ILE A 21 9.80 -8.00 0.71
CA ILE A 21 9.63 -9.20 1.54
C ILE A 21 8.17 -9.44 1.92
N PRO A 22 7.43 -8.49 2.52
CA PRO A 22 6.05 -8.76 2.94
C PRO A 22 5.13 -9.08 1.77
N VAL A 23 5.28 -8.40 0.62
CA VAL A 23 4.47 -8.65 -0.58
C VAL A 23 4.74 -10.02 -1.17
N ILE A 24 6.02 -10.40 -1.34
CA ILE A 24 6.38 -11.69 -1.94
C ILE A 24 6.03 -12.85 -1.01
N ALA A 25 6.29 -12.71 0.29
CA ALA A 25 5.98 -13.75 1.27
C ALA A 25 4.48 -14.02 1.38
N TYR A 26 3.63 -13.00 1.15
CA TYR A 26 2.18 -13.09 1.26
C TYR A 26 1.46 -13.24 -0.10
N HIS A 27 2.18 -13.23 -1.22
CA HIS A 27 1.58 -13.28 -2.55
C HIS A 27 0.71 -14.53 -2.75
N GLY A 28 -0.57 -14.33 -3.07
CA GLY A 28 -1.57 -15.41 -3.24
C GLY A 28 -2.03 -16.08 -1.94
N MET A 29 -1.53 -15.66 -0.76
CA MET A 29 -1.92 -16.26 0.52
C MET A 29 -3.35 -15.88 0.93
N GLY A 30 -3.79 -14.66 0.59
CA GLY A 30 -5.18 -14.24 0.84
C GLY A 30 -6.22 -15.14 0.17
N ASP A 31 -5.97 -15.56 -1.08
CA ASP A 31 -6.87 -16.47 -1.80
C ASP A 31 -6.82 -17.89 -1.23
N LYS A 32 -5.65 -18.35 -0.78
CA LYS A 32 -5.53 -19.63 -0.07
C LYS A 32 -6.36 -19.63 1.22
N ILE A 33 -6.29 -18.56 2.01
CA ILE A 33 -7.11 -18.41 3.23
C ILE A 33 -8.60 -18.49 2.89
N LYS A 34 -9.06 -17.72 1.89
CA LYS A 34 -10.46 -17.72 1.45
C LYS A 34 -10.96 -19.11 1.02
N ASN A 35 -10.09 -19.89 0.38
CA ASN A 35 -10.40 -21.24 -0.08
C ASN A 35 -10.14 -22.34 0.97
N GLY A 36 -9.80 -21.99 2.21
CA GLY A 36 -9.52 -22.96 3.28
C GLY A 36 -8.27 -23.81 3.03
N VAL A 37 -7.33 -23.32 2.21
CA VAL A 37 -6.08 -24.01 1.89
C VAL A 37 -5.02 -23.68 2.92
N ASN A 38 -4.31 -24.72 3.40
CA ASN A 38 -3.21 -24.56 4.36
C ASN A 38 -2.10 -23.65 3.81
N LEU A 39 -1.61 -22.75 4.65
CA LEU A 39 -0.52 -21.84 4.32
C LEU A 39 0.84 -22.48 4.62
N PRO A 40 1.89 -22.14 3.85
CA PRO A 40 3.25 -22.46 4.23
C PRO A 40 3.59 -21.92 5.63
N SER A 41 4.34 -22.69 6.42
CA SER A 41 4.64 -22.36 7.83
C SER A 41 5.37 -21.02 8.01
N TYR A 42 6.14 -20.58 7.03
CA TYR A 42 6.86 -19.30 7.08
C TYR A 42 5.93 -18.08 7.01
N VAL A 43 4.70 -18.22 6.48
CA VAL A 43 3.79 -17.08 6.28
C VAL A 43 3.33 -16.50 7.61
N TYR A 44 3.05 -17.35 8.59
CA TYR A 44 2.56 -16.95 9.92
C TYR A 44 3.52 -15.99 10.66
N PRO A 45 4.80 -16.35 10.91
CA PRO A 45 5.71 -15.45 11.61
C PRO A 45 6.02 -14.19 10.80
N VAL A 46 6.10 -14.27 9.47
CA VAL A 46 6.31 -13.10 8.61
C VAL A 46 5.12 -12.15 8.72
N TYR A 47 3.89 -12.64 8.52
CA TYR A 47 2.69 -11.82 8.64
C TYR A 47 2.58 -11.15 10.01
N ASN A 48 2.78 -11.92 11.09
CA ASN A 48 2.66 -11.41 12.46
C ASN A 48 3.71 -10.32 12.75
N LEU A 49 4.94 -10.48 12.24
CA LEU A 49 6.00 -9.48 12.39
C LEU A 49 5.62 -8.16 11.71
N TYR A 50 5.18 -8.23 10.45
CA TYR A 50 4.92 -7.05 9.63
C TYR A 50 3.62 -6.33 10.00
N THR A 51 2.61 -7.05 10.48
CA THR A 51 1.33 -6.45 10.85
C THR A 51 1.27 -5.92 12.27
N LYS A 52 2.28 -6.17 13.11
CA LYS A 52 2.31 -5.78 14.53
C LYS A 52 2.10 -4.29 14.80
N ILE A 53 2.49 -3.44 13.84
CA ILE A 53 2.37 -1.98 13.93
C ILE A 53 1.20 -1.43 13.10
N GLN A 54 0.46 -2.29 12.42
CA GLN A 54 -0.69 -1.89 11.61
C GLN A 54 -1.94 -1.80 12.47
N TYR A 55 -2.90 -0.98 12.04
CA TYR A 55 -4.21 -0.96 12.64
C TYR A 55 -4.88 -2.35 12.59
N LYS A 56 -5.58 -2.69 13.68
CA LYS A 56 -6.55 -3.80 13.75
C LYS A 56 -7.81 -3.26 14.39
N ASN A 57 -8.95 -3.75 13.93
CA ASN A 57 -10.25 -3.37 14.47
C ASN A 57 -10.22 -3.47 16.01
N HIS A 58 -10.68 -2.43 16.68
CA HIS A 58 -10.62 -2.32 18.13
C HIS A 58 -11.50 -3.37 18.84
N LEU A 59 -12.54 -3.89 18.17
CA LEU A 59 -13.41 -4.97 18.66
C LEU A 59 -12.78 -6.36 18.54
N MET A 60 -11.66 -6.50 17.82
CA MET A 60 -10.95 -7.77 17.71
C MET A 60 -10.35 -8.14 19.09
N PRO A 61 -10.39 -9.42 19.53
CA PRO A 61 -9.75 -9.82 20.78
C PRO A 61 -8.24 -9.59 20.74
N GLU A 62 -7.64 -9.08 21.83
CA GLU A 62 -6.21 -8.75 21.90
C GLU A 62 -5.29 -9.95 21.62
N ASP A 63 -5.70 -11.15 22.01
CA ASP A 63 -4.93 -12.37 21.78
C ASP A 63 -5.02 -12.87 20.33
N VAL A 64 -5.98 -12.34 19.55
CA VAL A 64 -6.17 -12.56 18.11
C VAL A 64 -5.49 -11.47 17.29
N LYS A 65 -5.47 -10.22 17.78
CA LYS A 65 -4.74 -9.11 17.15
C LYS A 65 -3.30 -9.55 16.88
N TYR A 66 -2.88 -9.49 15.62
CA TYR A 66 -1.53 -9.83 15.17
C TYR A 66 -1.13 -11.31 15.22
N ASN A 67 -2.10 -12.22 15.34
CA ASN A 67 -1.86 -13.66 15.21
C ASN A 67 -2.64 -14.24 14.03
N LEU A 68 -1.98 -14.39 12.88
CA LEU A 68 -2.62 -14.88 11.65
C LEU A 68 -3.35 -16.22 11.84
N ALA A 69 -2.78 -17.15 12.62
CA ALA A 69 -3.41 -18.45 12.83
C ALA A 69 -4.76 -18.30 13.54
N LYS A 70 -4.79 -17.50 14.61
CA LYS A 70 -6.03 -17.20 15.33
C LYS A 70 -7.00 -16.39 14.49
N MET A 71 -6.52 -15.40 13.72
CA MET A 71 -7.36 -14.61 12.83
C MET A 71 -8.07 -15.48 11.78
N ILE A 72 -7.38 -16.49 11.24
CA ILE A 72 -7.98 -17.48 10.33
C ILE A 72 -9.04 -18.31 11.07
N GLU A 73 -8.72 -18.81 12.27
CA GLU A 73 -9.62 -19.64 13.09
C GLU A 73 -10.90 -18.88 13.46
N THR A 74 -10.78 -17.63 13.91
CA THR A 74 -11.90 -16.77 14.31
C THR A 74 -12.58 -16.07 13.15
N ARG A 75 -12.13 -16.31 11.91
CA ARG A 75 -12.62 -15.63 10.68
C ARG A 75 -12.61 -14.11 10.81
N SER A 76 -11.60 -13.59 11.49
CA SER A 76 -11.40 -12.15 11.63
C SER A 76 -10.90 -11.53 10.34
N GLU A 77 -10.98 -10.20 10.25
CA GLU A 77 -10.52 -9.46 9.08
C GLU A 77 -9.00 -9.54 8.91
N ILE A 78 -8.55 -9.97 7.73
CA ILE A 78 -7.14 -10.19 7.39
C ILE A 78 -6.77 -9.31 6.19
N GLY A 79 -6.06 -8.22 6.47
CA GLY A 79 -5.40 -7.39 5.45
C GLY A 79 -4.03 -7.90 5.02
N VAL A 80 -3.35 -7.18 4.13
CA VAL A 80 -2.00 -7.52 3.65
C VAL A 80 -0.87 -7.00 4.59
N PRO A 81 0.30 -7.65 4.64
CA PRO A 81 1.36 -7.29 5.59
C PRO A 81 2.31 -6.18 5.12
N SER A 82 2.27 -5.75 3.86
CA SER A 82 3.14 -4.66 3.39
C SER A 82 2.90 -3.36 4.14
N LEU A 83 3.80 -2.38 4.07
CA LEU A 83 3.54 -1.09 4.72
C LEU A 83 2.30 -0.42 4.10
N PRO A 84 1.36 0.10 4.93
CA PRO A 84 0.26 0.91 4.43
C PRO A 84 0.86 2.16 3.78
N ILE A 85 0.35 2.52 2.60
CA ILE A 85 0.78 3.71 1.85
C ILE A 85 -0.17 4.86 2.16
N TRP A 86 -1.47 4.61 2.14
CA TRP A 86 -2.48 5.64 2.32
C TRP A 86 -3.56 5.20 3.29
N TYR A 87 -4.13 6.15 4.00
CA TYR A 87 -5.20 5.97 4.96
C TYR A 87 -6.44 6.70 4.47
N VAL A 88 -7.59 6.03 4.55
CA VAL A 88 -8.91 6.66 4.40
C VAL A 88 -9.79 6.20 5.54
N SER A 89 -10.47 7.13 6.21
CA SER A 89 -11.53 6.79 7.17
C SER A 89 -12.81 7.56 6.87
N LEU A 90 -13.93 6.91 7.18
CA LEU A 90 -15.25 7.52 7.17
C LEU A 90 -15.78 7.61 8.61
N GLU A 91 -16.12 8.81 9.05
CA GLU A 91 -16.95 9.04 10.23
C GLU A 91 -18.39 9.31 9.78
N ALA A 92 -19.38 8.74 10.47
CA ALA A 92 -20.80 9.01 10.22
C ALA A 92 -21.59 9.06 11.54
N PRO A 93 -22.74 9.75 11.57
CA PRO A 93 -23.62 9.77 12.75
C PRO A 93 -24.04 8.37 13.25
N ASN A 94 -24.15 7.41 12.33
CA ASN A 94 -24.55 6.03 12.63
C ASN A 94 -23.39 5.18 13.21
N TYR A 95 -22.16 5.70 13.20
CA TYR A 95 -20.97 5.08 13.76
C TYR A 95 -20.49 5.93 14.94
N PRO A 96 -21.06 5.73 16.14
CA PRO A 96 -20.78 6.58 17.29
C PRO A 96 -19.32 6.45 17.72
N LYS A 97 -18.68 7.55 18.14
CA LYS A 97 -17.25 7.59 18.46
C LYS A 97 -16.87 6.69 19.64
N GLU A 98 -17.82 6.35 20.50
CA GLU A 98 -17.63 5.40 21.59
C GLU A 98 -17.35 3.98 21.07
N ALA A 99 -17.94 3.61 19.93
CA ALA A 99 -17.77 2.31 19.29
C ALA A 99 -16.93 2.37 18.01
N PHE A 100 -16.63 3.55 17.48
CA PHE A 100 -15.82 3.76 16.27
C PHE A 100 -14.96 5.03 16.45
N PRO A 101 -13.98 5.00 17.37
CA PRO A 101 -13.21 6.19 17.73
C PRO A 101 -12.44 6.81 16.55
N ASP A 102 -11.99 5.97 15.61
CA ASP A 102 -11.28 6.37 14.40
C ASP A 102 -12.18 6.35 13.15
N GLY A 103 -13.50 6.26 13.32
CA GLY A 103 -14.44 5.97 12.24
C GLY A 103 -14.27 4.56 11.69
N ILE A 104 -14.28 4.44 10.37
CA ILE A 104 -14.10 3.17 9.63
C ILE A 104 -12.82 3.28 8.80
N PRO A 105 -11.66 3.01 9.41
CA PRO A 105 -10.37 3.19 8.77
C PRO A 105 -10.04 2.04 7.83
N VAL A 106 -9.66 2.38 6.61
CA VAL A 106 -9.08 1.47 5.62
C VAL A 106 -7.73 1.99 5.16
N TYR A 107 -6.82 1.06 4.90
CA TYR A 107 -5.46 1.35 4.48
C TYR A 107 -5.20 0.75 3.10
N PHE A 108 -4.59 1.55 2.23
CA PHE A 108 -4.19 1.18 0.88
C PHE A 108 -2.75 0.74 0.90
N HIS A 109 -2.48 -0.42 0.33
CA HIS A 109 -1.16 -1.01 0.21
C HIS A 109 -0.80 -1.20 -1.27
N VAL A 110 0.47 -1.50 -1.57
CA VAL A 110 0.90 -1.81 -2.95
C VAL A 110 0.19 -3.04 -3.51
N ASP A 111 -0.17 -3.99 -2.64
CA ASP A 111 -0.64 -5.33 -2.97
C ASP A 111 -2.06 -5.63 -2.44
N GLY A 112 -2.72 -4.66 -1.80
CA GLY A 112 -4.01 -4.92 -1.18
C GLY A 112 -4.53 -3.81 -0.28
N TYR A 113 -5.38 -4.23 0.65
CA TYR A 113 -6.02 -3.38 1.63
C TYR A 113 -5.87 -3.98 3.02
N SER A 114 -6.00 -3.15 4.05
CA SER A 114 -6.16 -3.57 5.44
C SER A 114 -7.05 -2.57 6.19
N GLY A 115 -7.34 -2.83 7.47
CA GLY A 115 -8.32 -2.08 8.24
C GLY A 115 -9.71 -2.69 8.15
N ASP A 116 -10.74 -1.86 8.29
CA ASP A 116 -12.16 -2.26 8.34
C ASP A 116 -12.76 -2.29 6.93
N VAL A 117 -12.16 -3.06 6.03
CA VAL A 117 -12.56 -3.18 4.62
C VAL A 117 -13.95 -3.79 4.50
N HIS A 118 -14.31 -4.75 5.36
CA HIS A 118 -15.65 -5.32 5.38
C HIS A 118 -16.71 -4.25 5.68
N GLU A 119 -16.49 -3.42 6.69
CA GLU A 119 -17.42 -2.36 7.08
C GLU A 119 -17.49 -1.26 6.01
N MET A 120 -16.34 -0.89 5.45
CA MET A 120 -16.27 0.03 4.30
C MET A 120 -17.05 -0.50 3.09
N ASN A 121 -16.94 -1.80 2.79
CA ASN A 121 -17.69 -2.43 1.71
C ASN A 121 -19.19 -2.50 1.98
N THR A 122 -19.60 -2.64 3.25
CA THR A 122 -21.00 -2.53 3.66
C THR A 122 -21.55 -1.14 3.33
N ILE A 123 -20.81 -0.08 3.68
CA ILE A 123 -21.19 1.29 3.29
C ILE A 123 -21.24 1.45 1.77
N ASN A 124 -20.19 1.01 1.06
CA ASN A 124 -20.12 1.10 -0.39
C ASN A 124 -21.34 0.45 -1.04
N HIS A 125 -21.72 -0.75 -0.58
CA HIS A 125 -22.91 -1.44 -1.06
C HIS A 125 -24.18 -0.59 -0.90
N TYR A 126 -24.40 0.00 0.27
CA TYR A 126 -25.60 0.81 0.54
C TYR A 126 -25.67 2.10 -0.28
N ILE A 127 -24.55 2.69 -0.65
CA ILE A 127 -24.52 3.91 -1.50
C ILE A 127 -24.42 3.59 -2.99
N GLY A 128 -24.29 2.32 -3.37
CA GLY A 128 -24.14 1.89 -4.76
C GLY A 128 -22.72 2.03 -5.32
N MET A 129 -21.70 2.12 -4.46
CA MET A 129 -20.30 1.98 -4.88
C MET A 129 -19.92 0.51 -5.05
N TYR A 130 -18.98 0.24 -5.95
CA TYR A 130 -18.36 -1.08 -6.05
C TYR A 130 -17.57 -1.42 -4.77
N PRO A 131 -17.38 -2.72 -4.45
CA PRO A 131 -16.46 -3.14 -3.40
C PRO A 131 -15.03 -2.65 -3.67
N MET A 132 -14.26 -2.42 -2.61
CA MET A 132 -12.87 -1.94 -2.67
C MET A 132 -11.96 -2.85 -3.51
N GLU A 133 -12.23 -4.15 -3.52
CA GLU A 133 -11.45 -5.14 -4.27
C GLU A 133 -11.63 -5.04 -5.77
N HIS A 134 -12.61 -4.28 -6.25
CA HIS A 134 -12.79 -4.01 -7.68
C HIS A 134 -11.68 -3.10 -8.24
N GLY A 135 -11.18 -2.18 -7.41
CA GLY A 135 -10.17 -1.21 -7.77
C GLY A 135 -8.76 -1.73 -7.60
N GLY A 136 -7.81 -1.08 -8.28
CA GLY A 136 -6.40 -1.42 -8.20
C GLY A 136 -6.08 -2.86 -8.61
N ASN A 137 -6.93 -3.53 -9.38
CA ASN A 137 -6.81 -4.97 -9.66
C ASN A 137 -5.55 -5.27 -10.49
N VAL A 138 -5.28 -4.47 -11.51
CA VAL A 138 -4.06 -4.57 -12.34
C VAL A 138 -2.85 -4.20 -11.49
N GLU A 139 -2.90 -3.07 -10.77
CA GLU A 139 -1.81 -2.54 -9.96
C GLU A 139 -1.38 -3.55 -8.88
N ARG A 140 -2.33 -4.15 -8.15
CA ARG A 140 -2.05 -5.18 -7.14
C ARG A 140 -1.51 -6.47 -7.76
N ALA A 141 -2.01 -6.86 -8.93
CA ALA A 141 -1.52 -8.04 -9.63
C ALA A 141 -0.06 -7.88 -10.11
N ILE A 142 0.33 -6.68 -10.56
CA ILE A 142 1.70 -6.41 -11.04
C ILE A 142 2.67 -6.05 -9.91
N ALA A 143 2.19 -5.58 -8.75
CA ALA A 143 3.00 -5.13 -7.62
C ALA A 143 4.17 -6.06 -7.22
N PRO A 144 3.99 -7.39 -7.01
CA PRO A 144 5.11 -8.28 -6.67
C PRO A 144 6.19 -8.29 -7.74
N TYR A 145 5.81 -8.31 -9.03
CA TYR A 145 6.74 -8.32 -10.15
C TYR A 145 7.46 -6.97 -10.30
N TYR A 146 6.73 -5.87 -10.15
CA TYR A 146 7.29 -4.52 -10.17
C TYR A 146 8.36 -4.35 -9.07
N LEU A 147 8.09 -4.80 -7.85
CA LEU A 147 9.04 -4.73 -6.73
C LEU A 147 10.29 -5.57 -6.97
N LEU A 148 10.15 -6.77 -7.54
CA LEU A 148 11.29 -7.62 -7.91
C LEU A 148 12.14 -6.97 -9.01
N VAL A 149 11.52 -6.45 -10.06
CA VAL A 149 12.23 -5.76 -11.15
C VAL A 149 12.95 -4.51 -10.63
N ALA A 150 12.28 -3.69 -9.80
CA ALA A 150 12.89 -2.50 -9.20
C ALA A 150 14.07 -2.86 -8.28
N THR A 151 13.95 -3.95 -7.51
CA THR A 151 15.04 -4.50 -6.67
C THR A 151 16.23 -4.91 -7.54
N ILE A 152 16.01 -5.67 -8.60
CA ILE A 152 17.05 -6.09 -9.56
C ILE A 152 17.70 -4.88 -10.21
N PHE A 153 16.92 -3.87 -10.62
CA PHE A 153 17.47 -2.67 -11.25
C PHE A 153 18.35 -1.86 -10.30
N MET A 154 17.97 -1.73 -9.02
CA MET A 154 18.83 -1.10 -8.01
C MET A 154 20.13 -1.89 -7.80
N LEU A 155 20.07 -3.22 -7.79
CA LEU A 155 21.27 -4.06 -7.73
C LEU A 155 22.15 -3.87 -8.96
N LEU A 156 21.59 -3.90 -10.17
CA LEU A 156 22.32 -3.64 -11.43
C LEU A 156 22.95 -2.25 -11.42
N TYR A 157 22.25 -1.23 -10.91
CA TYR A 157 22.77 0.13 -10.81
C TYR A 157 24.04 0.24 -9.97
N LEU A 158 24.21 -0.61 -8.95
CA LEU A 158 25.43 -0.62 -8.13
C LEU A 158 26.69 -0.99 -8.94
N TYR A 159 26.54 -1.85 -9.95
CA TYR A 159 27.65 -2.43 -10.71
C TYR A 159 27.75 -1.93 -12.16
N TYR A 160 26.67 -1.39 -12.74
CA TYR A 160 26.64 -0.95 -14.13
C TYR A 160 26.99 0.53 -14.30
N ASP A 161 28.17 0.81 -14.88
CA ASP A 161 28.68 2.17 -15.12
C ASP A 161 28.41 2.69 -16.54
N GLY A 162 27.76 1.91 -17.40
CA GLY A 162 27.52 2.27 -18.80
C GLY A 162 26.50 3.41 -19.01
N LYS A 163 26.36 3.82 -20.28
CA LYS A 163 25.40 4.85 -20.70
C LYS A 163 23.98 4.42 -20.33
N GLY A 164 23.19 5.36 -19.81
CA GLY A 164 21.81 5.09 -19.41
C GLY A 164 21.64 4.42 -18.05
N ASN A 165 22.70 4.25 -17.23
CA ASN A 165 22.58 3.66 -15.90
C ASN A 165 21.48 4.30 -15.02
N SER A 166 21.23 5.61 -15.17
CA SER A 166 20.21 6.33 -14.41
C SER A 166 18.79 5.82 -14.69
N LEU A 167 18.54 5.22 -15.86
CA LEU A 167 17.24 4.66 -16.23
C LEU A 167 16.84 3.50 -15.31
N LEU A 168 17.81 2.78 -14.75
CA LEU A 168 17.56 1.69 -13.81
C LEU A 168 16.86 2.16 -12.53
N LEU A 169 17.08 3.40 -12.09
CA LEU A 169 16.47 3.93 -10.88
C LEU A 169 15.12 4.62 -11.14
N ILE A 170 14.74 4.83 -12.41
CA ILE A 170 13.50 5.53 -12.77
C ILE A 170 12.26 4.83 -12.20
N PRO A 171 12.09 3.50 -12.29
CA PRO A 171 10.92 2.84 -11.72
C PRO A 171 10.73 3.20 -10.24
N THR A 172 11.77 3.09 -9.41
CA THR A 172 11.72 3.43 -7.99
C THR A 172 11.44 4.93 -7.75
N ILE A 173 12.02 5.81 -8.57
CA ILE A 173 11.83 7.26 -8.44
C ILE A 173 10.38 7.66 -8.69
N ILE A 174 9.74 7.07 -9.70
CA ILE A 174 8.37 7.44 -10.10
C ILE A 174 7.29 6.73 -9.28
N ALA A 175 7.64 5.77 -8.42
CA ALA A 175 6.68 4.96 -7.66
C ALA A 175 5.64 5.80 -6.88
N PRO A 176 6.00 6.89 -6.16
CA PRO A 176 5.00 7.71 -5.46
C PRO A 176 3.99 8.36 -6.43
N VAL A 177 4.46 8.81 -7.59
CA VAL A 177 3.60 9.44 -8.61
C VAL A 177 2.67 8.40 -9.22
N LEU A 178 3.20 7.22 -9.58
CA LEU A 178 2.38 6.12 -10.09
C LEU A 178 1.28 5.71 -9.10
N PHE A 179 1.62 5.58 -7.81
CA PHE A 179 0.64 5.29 -6.77
C PHE A 179 -0.43 6.38 -6.69
N MET A 180 -0.04 7.66 -6.61
CA MET A 180 -1.02 8.75 -6.49
C MET A 180 -1.92 8.85 -7.72
N SER A 181 -1.37 8.68 -8.92
CA SER A 181 -2.16 8.68 -10.15
C SER A 181 -3.18 7.54 -10.17
N ALA A 182 -2.77 6.32 -9.81
CA ALA A 182 -3.68 5.17 -9.73
C ALA A 182 -4.73 5.38 -8.64
N PHE A 183 -4.32 5.77 -7.43
CA PHE A 183 -5.21 6.01 -6.29
C PHE A 183 -6.28 7.06 -6.62
N VAL A 184 -5.89 8.25 -7.09
CA VAL A 184 -6.83 9.32 -7.47
C VAL A 184 -7.72 8.89 -8.63
N GLY A 185 -7.16 8.21 -9.63
CA GLY A 185 -7.91 7.69 -10.77
C GLY A 185 -8.99 6.69 -10.36
N TRP A 186 -8.66 5.77 -9.44
CA TRP A 186 -9.62 4.82 -8.90
C TRP A 186 -10.68 5.51 -8.05
N LEU A 187 -10.32 6.46 -7.17
CA LEU A 187 -11.32 7.23 -6.41
C LEU A 187 -12.31 7.94 -7.34
N TYR A 188 -11.81 8.60 -8.38
CA TYR A 188 -12.66 9.23 -9.39
C TYR A 188 -13.58 8.20 -10.06
N TRP A 189 -13.03 7.08 -10.51
CA TRP A 189 -13.80 6.02 -11.15
C TRP A 189 -14.91 5.50 -10.22
N TYR A 190 -14.61 5.21 -8.96
CA TYR A 190 -15.58 4.76 -7.97
C TYR A 190 -16.73 5.74 -7.79
N GLY A 191 -16.42 7.02 -7.60
CA GLY A 191 -17.43 8.04 -7.38
C GLY A 191 -18.25 8.42 -8.62
N HIS A 192 -17.83 8.01 -9.82
CA HIS A 192 -18.52 8.28 -11.09
C HIS A 192 -19.13 7.03 -11.76
N ASN A 193 -18.86 5.84 -11.24
CA ASN A 193 -19.43 4.57 -11.73
C ASN A 193 -20.39 3.95 -10.70
N MET A 194 -21.19 4.81 -10.07
CA MET A 194 -22.21 4.46 -9.08
C MET A 194 -23.32 3.60 -9.67
N GLN A 195 -23.91 2.74 -8.85
CA GLN A 195 -24.77 1.66 -9.30
C GLN A 195 -26.20 1.80 -8.77
N GLU A 196 -27.16 1.27 -9.53
CA GLU A 196 -28.58 1.44 -9.23
C GLU A 196 -29.09 0.55 -8.08
N TRP A 197 -28.31 -0.41 -7.61
CA TRP A 197 -28.69 -1.23 -6.45
C TRP A 197 -28.56 -0.51 -5.10
N GLY A 198 -27.81 0.60 -5.03
CA GLY A 198 -27.58 1.33 -3.77
C GLY A 198 -28.90 1.83 -3.18
N ALA A 199 -29.13 1.53 -1.90
CA ALA A 199 -30.30 1.97 -1.13
C ALA A 199 -30.35 3.50 -1.00
N PHE A 200 -29.20 4.14 -0.86
CA PHE A 200 -29.08 5.60 -0.79
C PHE A 200 -28.50 6.15 -2.10
N LYS A 201 -29.28 6.96 -2.80
CA LYS A 201 -28.85 7.59 -4.05
C LYS A 201 -27.98 8.81 -3.78
N ILE A 202 -26.70 8.68 -4.07
CA ILE A 202 -25.73 9.78 -4.04
C ILE A 202 -25.42 10.19 -5.48
N LYS A 203 -25.41 11.49 -5.75
CA LYS A 203 -24.97 12.00 -7.06
C LYS A 203 -23.49 11.67 -7.26
N PRO A 204 -23.02 11.44 -8.50
CA PRO A 204 -21.61 11.27 -8.77
C PRO A 204 -20.75 12.34 -8.10
N PHE A 205 -19.66 11.93 -7.48
CA PHE A 205 -18.80 12.80 -6.68
C PHE A 205 -17.34 12.34 -6.78
N MET A 206 -16.42 13.21 -6.35
CA MET A 206 -15.02 12.84 -6.18
C MET A 206 -14.79 12.50 -4.71
N PRO A 207 -14.48 11.24 -4.35
CA PRO A 207 -14.03 10.92 -3.00
C PRO A 207 -12.78 11.73 -2.64
N THR A 208 -12.65 12.10 -1.37
CA THR A 208 -11.56 12.94 -0.88
C THR A 208 -10.22 12.21 -1.03
N ALA A 209 -9.40 12.68 -1.97
CA ALA A 209 -8.08 12.11 -2.23
C ALA A 209 -7.03 12.52 -1.18
N LEU A 210 -7.14 13.71 -0.60
CA LEU A 210 -6.23 14.22 0.42
C LEU A 210 -6.95 15.23 1.31
N GLY A 211 -6.70 15.16 2.61
CA GLY A 211 -7.28 16.05 3.61
C GLY A 211 -8.62 15.55 4.14
N ASP A 212 -9.31 16.46 4.82
CA ASP A 212 -10.66 16.23 5.31
C ASP A 212 -11.68 16.68 4.27
N GLY A 213 -12.75 15.90 4.14
CA GLY A 213 -13.83 16.19 3.21
C GLY A 213 -15.15 15.66 3.70
N LYS A 214 -16.19 15.84 2.89
CA LYS A 214 -17.54 15.40 3.23
C LYS A 214 -18.22 14.79 2.01
N VAL A 215 -18.79 13.61 2.20
CA VAL A 215 -19.56 12.89 1.20
C VAL A 215 -20.89 12.52 1.83
N ALA A 216 -21.97 13.16 1.39
CA ALA A 216 -23.28 13.05 2.03
C ALA A 216 -23.21 13.33 3.55
N GLN A 217 -23.53 12.34 4.39
CA GLN A 217 -23.46 12.44 5.85
C GLN A 217 -22.13 11.94 6.43
N PHE A 218 -21.21 11.47 5.58
CA PHE A 218 -19.91 10.98 6.01
C PHE A 218 -18.88 12.10 5.98
N THR A 219 -18.13 12.26 7.08
CA THR A 219 -16.87 12.99 7.09
C THR A 219 -15.77 12.03 6.66
N THR A 220 -14.96 12.42 5.69
CA THR A 220 -13.88 11.59 5.15
C THR A 220 -12.54 12.15 5.57
N HIS A 221 -11.63 11.31 6.04
CA HIS A 221 -10.25 11.67 6.35
C HIS A 221 -9.32 10.89 5.41
N SER A 222 -8.46 11.57 4.65
CA SER A 222 -7.59 10.92 3.67
C SER A 222 -6.16 11.44 3.74
N TYR A 223 -5.22 10.59 4.17
CA TYR A 223 -3.85 11.04 4.48
C TYR A 223 -2.78 10.01 4.12
N PRO A 224 -1.56 10.48 3.76
CA PRO A 224 -0.41 9.60 3.59
C PRO A 224 -0.04 8.93 4.91
N THR A 225 0.36 7.67 4.83
CA THR A 225 0.89 6.92 5.97
C THR A 225 2.38 6.59 5.76
N ILE A 226 2.96 5.79 6.66
CA ILE A 226 4.40 5.52 6.67
C ILE A 226 4.93 4.99 5.34
N GLY A 227 4.18 4.13 4.64
CA GLY A 227 4.59 3.57 3.35
C GLY A 227 4.78 4.64 2.28
N PHE A 228 3.89 5.64 2.21
CA PHE A 228 4.06 6.74 1.25
C PHE A 228 5.33 7.55 1.53
N TRP A 229 5.62 7.84 2.80
CA TRP A 229 6.83 8.55 3.18
C TRP A 229 8.09 7.73 2.91
N VAL A 230 8.06 6.41 3.09
CA VAL A 230 9.15 5.51 2.69
C VAL A 230 9.33 5.52 1.17
N MET A 231 8.26 5.52 0.38
CA MET A 231 8.33 5.65 -1.08
C MET A 231 8.98 6.98 -1.51
N MET A 232 8.62 8.08 -0.86
CA MET A 232 9.23 9.39 -1.10
C MET A 232 10.72 9.38 -0.73
N ALA A 233 11.08 8.80 0.41
CA ALA A 233 12.48 8.69 0.85
C ALA A 233 13.32 7.86 -0.15
N MET A 234 12.79 6.73 -0.63
CA MET A 234 13.44 5.91 -1.66
C MET A 234 13.65 6.70 -2.96
N SER A 235 12.65 7.45 -3.42
CA SER A 235 12.75 8.29 -4.61
C SER A 235 13.87 9.33 -4.47
N ILE A 236 13.93 10.02 -3.33
CA ILE A 236 14.97 11.01 -3.03
C ILE A 236 16.36 10.35 -3.00
N LEU A 237 16.51 9.21 -2.32
CA LEU A 237 17.77 8.46 -2.26
C LEU A 237 18.23 8.03 -3.65
N CYS A 238 17.33 7.55 -4.51
CA CYS A 238 17.64 7.18 -5.88
C CYS A 238 18.09 8.40 -6.71
N ILE A 239 17.44 9.56 -6.56
CA ILE A 239 17.86 10.81 -7.23
C ILE A 239 19.26 11.23 -6.77
N LEU A 240 19.53 11.20 -5.47
CA LEU A 240 20.86 11.49 -4.90
C LEU A 240 21.91 10.50 -5.40
N ALA A 241 21.55 9.22 -5.55
CA ALA A 241 22.42 8.21 -6.12
C ALA A 241 22.80 8.53 -7.57
N ILE A 242 21.86 8.99 -8.40
CA ILE A 242 22.12 9.41 -9.79
C ILE A 242 23.11 10.57 -9.83
N PHE A 243 22.85 11.65 -9.08
CA PHE A 243 23.75 12.80 -9.08
C PHE A 243 25.15 12.45 -8.56
N SER A 244 25.21 11.65 -7.49
CA SER A 244 26.49 11.21 -6.94
C SER A 244 27.27 10.31 -7.91
N LYS A 245 26.60 9.43 -8.67
CA LYS A 245 27.29 8.53 -9.61
C LYS A 245 27.77 9.28 -10.84
N LYS A 246 26.97 10.20 -11.38
CA LYS A 246 27.36 11.08 -12.48
C LYS A 246 28.63 11.86 -12.15
N LYS A 247 28.70 12.44 -10.95
CA LYS A 247 29.92 13.12 -10.48
C LYS A 247 31.11 12.16 -10.40
N TYR A 248 30.93 11.00 -9.77
CA TYR A 248 31.99 10.00 -9.63
C TYR A 248 32.56 9.52 -10.98
N LEU A 249 31.71 9.25 -11.97
CA LEU A 249 32.16 8.81 -13.30
C LEU A 249 32.90 9.92 -14.04
N LYS A 250 32.41 11.17 -13.95
CA LYS A 250 33.11 12.33 -14.52
C LYS A 250 34.50 12.52 -13.91
N ASP A 251 34.62 12.41 -12.59
CA ASP A 251 35.90 12.55 -11.89
C ASP A 251 36.85 11.40 -12.23
N LYS A 252 36.31 10.19 -12.49
CA LYS A 252 37.08 9.01 -12.91
C LYS A 252 37.58 9.13 -14.36
N ASP A 253 36.78 9.68 -15.26
CA ASP A 253 37.15 9.87 -16.67
C ASP A 253 38.16 11.02 -16.86
N ALA A 254 38.27 11.92 -15.88
CA ALA A 254 39.20 13.05 -15.88
C ALA A 254 40.57 12.73 -15.23
N ALA A 255 40.72 11.57 -14.60
CA ALA A 255 41.93 11.10 -13.93
C ALA A 255 42.66 10.04 -14.78
#